data_AF-A0A8S2RT33-F1
#
_entry.id   AF-A0A8S2RT33-F1
#
_cell.length_a   1.000
_cell.length_b   1.000
_cell.length_c   1.000
_cell.angle_alpha   90.00
_cell.angle_beta   90.00
_cell.angle_gamma   90.00
#
_symmetry.space_group_name_H-M   'P 1'
#
loop_
_entity.id
_entity.type
_entity.pdbx_description
1 polymer ?
#
loop_
_entity_poly.entity_id
_entity_poly.type
_entity_poly.pdbx_seq_one_letter_code
_entity_poly.pdbx_strand_id
1 'polypeptide(L)'
;MAEKVLDLFDEMKIEPNQFTLSILFNACAVLNNNRAKKTGKKLLAEMPENYRNNNITSTSAIKMLMKFGDVESAERIFRSIKTKNIITYGAMVKGN
;
A
#
# COMPACT_ATOMS: atom_id res chain seq x y z
N MET A 1 2.74 -5.95 16.60
CA MET A 1 1.47 -6.23 15.90
C MET A 1 1.65 -6.27 14.38
N ALA A 2 2.30 -5.28 13.76
CA ALA A 2 2.49 -5.26 12.31
C ALA A 2 3.41 -6.38 11.75
N GLU A 3 4.46 -6.82 12.47
CA GLU A 3 5.28 -7.97 12.00
C GLU A 3 4.45 -9.25 11.84
N LYS A 4 3.56 -9.53 12.80
CA LYS A 4 2.64 -10.68 12.74
C LYS A 4 1.74 -10.65 11.49
N VAL A 5 1.44 -9.47 10.95
CA VAL A 5 0.68 -9.34 9.70
C VAL A 5 1.48 -9.88 8.52
N LEU A 6 2.79 -9.59 8.47
CA LEU A 6 3.66 -10.13 7.42
C LEU A 6 3.92 -11.62 7.61
N ASP A 7 4.04 -12.09 8.85
CA ASP A 7 4.19 -13.53 9.13
C ASP A 7 2.94 -14.31 8.67
N LEU A 8 1.73 -13.81 8.97
CA LEU A 8 0.49 -14.40 8.49
C LEU A 8 0.35 -14.34 6.96
N PHE A 9 0.91 -13.31 6.33
CA PHE A 9 0.96 -13.21 4.87
C PHE A 9 1.88 -14.26 4.25
N ASP A 10 3.03 -14.53 4.86
CA ASP A 10 3.97 -15.56 4.38
C ASP A 10 3.36 -16.97 4.49
N GLU A 11 2.44 -17.20 5.44
CA GLU A 11 1.69 -18.45 5.58
C GLU A 11 0.47 -18.57 4.64
N MET A 12 0.05 -17.46 4.03
CA MET A 12 -1.17 -17.41 3.23
C MET A 12 -0.98 -18.15 1.90
N LYS A 13 -1.83 -19.15 1.63
CA LYS A 13 -1.79 -19.98 0.40
C LYS A 13 -2.76 -19.54 -0.69
N ILE A 14 -3.42 -18.40 -0.49
CA ILE A 14 -4.40 -17.82 -1.42
C ILE A 14 -3.98 -16.40 -1.77
N GLU A 15 -4.54 -15.85 -2.84
CA GLU A 15 -4.21 -14.47 -3.24
C GLU A 15 -4.87 -13.42 -2.33
N PRO A 16 -4.15 -12.35 -1.95
CA PRO A 16 -4.74 -11.23 -1.24
C PRO A 16 -5.81 -10.52 -2.07
N ASN A 17 -6.99 -10.32 -1.48
CA ASN A 17 -7.97 -9.40 -2.05
C ASN A 17 -7.63 -7.94 -1.70
N GLN A 18 -8.40 -6.99 -2.24
CA GLN A 18 -8.20 -5.55 -2.02
C GLN A 18 -8.14 -5.13 -0.53
N PHE A 19 -8.88 -5.81 0.35
CA PHE A 19 -8.90 -5.51 1.78
C PHE A 19 -7.62 -6.01 2.45
N THR A 20 -7.21 -7.25 2.14
CA THR A 20 -5.96 -7.83 2.61
C THR A 20 -4.77 -6.99 2.17
N LEU A 21 -4.73 -6.55 0.90
CA LEU A 21 -3.70 -5.64 0.41
C LEU A 21 -3.64 -4.32 1.20
N SER A 22 -4.81 -3.76 1.53
CA SER A 22 -4.86 -2.50 2.30
C SER A 22 -4.26 -2.67 3.70
N ILE A 23 -4.54 -3.81 4.35
CA ILE A 23 -3.96 -4.17 5.65
C ILE A 23 -2.44 -4.35 5.51
N LEU A 24 -1.99 -5.07 4.48
CA LEU A 24 -0.57 -5.34 4.24
C LEU A 24 0.22 -4.07 3.95
N PHE A 25 -0.30 -3.16 3.11
CA PHE A 25 0.35 -1.88 2.84
C PHE A 25 0.45 -1.01 4.09
N ASN A 26 -0.60 -0.95 4.90
CA ASN A 26 -0.54 -0.24 6.18
C ASN A 26 0.47 -0.87 7.15
N ALA A 27 0.52 -2.20 7.25
CA ALA A 27 1.52 -2.89 8.07
C ALA A 27 2.95 -2.57 7.57
N CYS A 28 3.16 -2.60 6.26
CA CYS A 28 4.44 -2.24 5.64
C CYS A 28 4.84 -0.79 5.96
N ALA A 29 3.89 0.14 5.90
CA ALA A 29 4.10 1.55 6.23
C ALA A 29 4.49 1.74 7.71
N VAL A 30 3.86 0.98 8.63
CA VAL A 30 4.15 1.03 10.07
C VAL A 30 5.52 0.43 10.39
N LEU A 31 5.89 -0.69 9.75
CA LEU A 31 7.15 -1.38 10.00
C LEU A 31 8.36 -0.60 9.49
N ASN A 32 8.21 0.06 8.34
CA ASN A 32 9.24 0.93 7.73
C ASN A 32 10.67 0.34 7.71
N ASN A 33 10.78 -0.96 7.48
CA ASN A 33 12.04 -1.69 7.43
C ASN A 33 12.26 -2.34 6.05
N ASN A 34 13.43 -2.96 5.85
CA ASN A 34 13.78 -3.54 4.55
C ASN A 34 12.87 -4.70 4.12
N ARG A 35 12.37 -5.52 5.07
CA ARG A 35 11.41 -6.60 4.78
C ARG A 35 10.11 -5.99 4.25
N ALA A 36 9.53 -5.05 4.99
CA ALA A 36 8.33 -4.33 4.61
C ALA A 36 8.46 -3.61 3.26
N LYS A 37 9.61 -2.99 2.98
CA LYS A 37 9.86 -2.32 1.69
C LYS A 37 9.86 -3.31 0.52
N LYS A 38 10.50 -4.47 0.67
CA LYS A 38 10.52 -5.52 -0.35
C LYS A 38 9.12 -6.12 -0.55
N THR A 39 8.45 -6.49 0.53
CA THR A 39 7.09 -7.07 0.50
C THR A 39 6.09 -6.10 -0.11
N GLY A 40 6.08 -4.85 0.34
CA GLY A 40 5.19 -3.81 -0.17
C GLY A 40 5.36 -3.54 -1.67
N LYS A 41 6.60 -3.47 -2.16
CA LYS A 41 6.87 -3.31 -3.60
C LYS A 41 6.42 -4.52 -4.42
N LYS A 42 6.64 -5.74 -3.91
CA LYS A 42 6.16 -6.96 -4.56
C LYS A 42 4.63 -6.96 -4.68
N LEU A 43 3.94 -6.72 -3.55
CA LEU A 43 2.48 -6.64 -3.51
C LEU A 43 1.92 -5.61 -4.47
N LEU A 44 2.56 -4.44 -4.58
CA LEU A 44 2.13 -3.38 -5.48
C LEU A 44 2.33 -3.75 -6.97
N ALA A 45 3.41 -4.45 -7.30
CA ALA A 45 3.68 -4.93 -8.65
C ALA A 45 2.69 -6.03 -9.08
N GLU A 46 2.31 -6.91 -8.14
CA GLU A 46 1.36 -8.01 -8.35
C GLU A 46 -0.11 -7.57 -8.19
N MET A 47 -0.37 -6.33 -7.75
CA MET A 47 -1.72 -5.83 -7.50
C MET A 47 -2.55 -5.75 -8.79
N PRO A 48 -3.72 -6.42 -8.87
CA PRO A 48 -4.63 -6.34 -9.99
C PRO A 48 -5.06 -4.90 -10.32
N GLU A 49 -5.22 -4.59 -11.61
CA GLU A 49 -5.55 -3.25 -12.09
C GLU A 49 -6.91 -2.75 -11.56
N ASN A 50 -7.88 -3.65 -11.39
CA ASN A 50 -9.18 -3.31 -10.81
C ASN A 50 -9.07 -2.85 -9.34
N TYR A 51 -8.07 -3.32 -8.59
CA TYR A 51 -7.84 -2.88 -7.20
C TYR A 51 -7.18 -1.50 -7.13
N ARG A 52 -6.47 -1.05 -8.18
CA ARG A 52 -5.93 0.32 -8.27
C ARG A 52 -7.02 1.38 -8.33
N ASN A 53 -8.22 1.02 -8.78
CA ASN A 53 -9.39 1.91 -8.78
C ASN A 53 -10.05 2.01 -7.39
N ASN A 54 -9.68 1.17 -6.42
CA ASN A 54 -10.18 1.26 -5.06
C ASN A 54 -9.40 2.33 -4.28
N ASN A 55 -10.08 3.41 -3.88
CA ASN A 55 -9.46 4.51 -3.15
C ASN A 55 -8.80 4.09 -1.84
N ILE A 56 -9.35 3.09 -1.13
CA ILE A 56 -8.81 2.62 0.15
C ILE A 56 -7.48 1.91 -0.09
N THR A 57 -7.46 0.96 -1.03
CA THR A 57 -6.25 0.21 -1.37
C THR A 57 -5.17 1.13 -1.92
N SER A 58 -5.50 1.97 -2.90
CA SER A 58 -4.55 2.94 -3.46
C SER A 58 -4.06 3.95 -2.42
N THR A 59 -4.91 4.41 -1.50
CA THR A 59 -4.45 5.29 -0.40
C THR A 59 -3.44 4.58 0.49
N SER A 60 -3.71 3.33 0.90
CA SER A 60 -2.77 2.59 1.76
C SER A 60 -1.43 2.34 1.06
N ALA A 61 -1.44 2.06 -0.26
CA ALA A 61 -0.23 1.96 -1.07
C ALA A 61 0.54 3.29 -1.15
N ILE A 62 -0.15 4.42 -1.33
CA ILE A 62 0.46 5.76 -1.30
C ILE A 62 1.16 5.99 0.05
N LYS A 63 0.46 5.75 1.17
CA LYS A 63 1.04 5.92 2.52
C LYS A 63 2.30 5.09 2.70
N MET A 64 2.25 3.82 2.30
CA MET A 64 3.39 2.93 2.34
C MET A 64 4.59 3.48 1.55
N LEU A 65 4.37 3.92 0.31
CA LEU A 65 5.44 4.48 -0.53
C LEU A 65 6.02 5.77 0.05
N MET A 66 5.16 6.65 0.58
CA MET A 66 5.59 7.88 1.26
C MET A 66 6.46 7.58 2.48
N LYS A 67 6.11 6.55 3.29
CA LYS A 67 6.95 6.10 4.40
C LYS A 67 8.31 5.58 3.97
N PHE A 68 8.38 4.94 2.80
CA PHE A 68 9.64 4.45 2.23
C PHE A 68 10.44 5.52 1.47
N GLY A 69 9.95 6.76 1.41
CA GLY A 69 10.56 7.87 0.65
C GLY A 69 10.40 7.77 -0.87
N ASP A 70 9.57 6.87 -1.38
CA ASP A 70 9.36 6.64 -2.81
C ASP A 70 8.22 7.54 -3.33
N VAL A 71 8.46 8.86 -3.27
CA VAL A 71 7.46 9.91 -3.55
C VAL A 71 6.98 9.85 -5.00
N GLU A 72 7.87 9.59 -5.94
CA GLU A 72 7.54 9.49 -7.37
C GLU A 72 6.54 8.35 -7.65
N SER A 73 6.77 7.18 -7.06
CA SER A 73 5.82 6.06 -7.20
C SER A 73 4.49 6.36 -6.52
N ALA A 74 4.52 7.04 -5.36
CA ALA A 74 3.31 7.45 -4.65
C ALA A 74 2.48 8.43 -5.50
N GLU A 75 3.14 9.40 -6.12
CA GLU A 75 2.51 10.37 -7.01
C GLU A 75 1.90 9.70 -8.25
N ARG A 76 2.60 8.72 -8.84
CA ARG A 76 2.08 7.98 -9.99
C ARG A 76 0.77 7.26 -9.68
N ILE A 77 0.68 6.60 -8.51
CA ILE A 77 -0.57 5.98 -8.05
C ILE A 77 -1.63 7.05 -7.77
N PHE A 78 -1.26 8.12 -7.06
CA PHE A 78 -2.20 9.20 -6.77
C PHE A 78 -2.81 9.75 -8.05
N ARG A 79 -2.01 10.00 -9.09
CA ARG A 79 -2.48 10.51 -10.38
C ARG A 79 -3.38 9.52 -11.11
N SER A 80 -3.18 8.20 -10.99
CA SER A 80 -4.02 7.19 -11.63
C SER A 80 -5.41 7.03 -11.01
N ILE A 81 -5.63 7.48 -9.77
CA ILE A 81 -6.95 7.42 -9.11
C ILE A 81 -7.94 8.33 -9.85
N LYS A 82 -9.00 7.75 -10.43
CA LYS A 82 -10.05 8.48 -11.18
C LYS A 82 -10.79 9.51 -10.33
N THR A 83 -11.26 9.10 -9.15
CA THR A 83 -12.05 9.96 -8.24
C THR A 83 -11.35 10.06 -6.90
N LYS A 84 -10.59 11.13 -6.70
CA LYS A 84 -9.86 11.39 -5.45
C LYS A 84 -10.79 11.95 -4.38
N ASN A 85 -10.53 11.64 -3.12
CA ASN A 85 -11.20 12.20 -1.96
C ASN A 85 -10.19 12.81 -0.97
N ILE A 86 -10.69 13.45 0.09
CA ILE A 86 -9.84 14.11 1.10
C ILE A 86 -8.80 13.17 1.72
N ILE A 87 -9.11 11.87 1.81
CA ILE A 87 -8.23 10.85 2.35
C ILE A 87 -7.06 10.58 1.39
N THR A 88 -7.31 10.47 0.08
CA THR A 88 -6.25 10.31 -0.93
C THR A 88 -5.33 11.53 -1.01
N TYR A 89 -5.88 12.75 -0.93
CA TYR A 89 -5.08 13.99 -0.88
C TYR A 89 -4.26 14.06 0.40
N GLY A 90 -4.86 13.75 1.54
CA GLY A 90 -4.18 13.71 2.83
C GLY A 90 -3.00 12.74 2.84
N ALA A 91 -3.14 11.56 2.24
CA ALA A 91 -2.05 10.60 2.13
C ALA A 91 -0.87 11.12 1.29
N MET A 92 -1.14 11.82 0.19
CA MET A 92 -0.10 12.37 -0.68
C MET A 92 0.61 13.58 -0.05
N VAL A 93 -0.13 14.51 0.55
CA VAL A 93 0.44 15.76 1.09
C VAL A 93 1.11 15.54 2.44
N LYS A 94 0.49 14.74 3.32
CA LYS A 94 0.98 14.53 4.69
C LYS A 94 2.11 13.51 4.75
N GLY A 95 2.16 12.58 3.79
CA GLY A 95 3.17 11.53 3.72
C GLY A 95 3.17 10.56 4.90
N ASN A 96 2.05 10.40 5.62
CA ASN A 96 1.95 9.49 6.77
C ASN A 96 0.55 8.89 7.01
#